data_AF-A0A0G1CV63-F1
#
_entry.id   AF-A0A0G1CV63-F1
#
_cell.length_a   1.000
_cell.length_b   1.000
_cell.length_c   1.000
_cell.angle_alpha   90.00
_cell.angle_beta   90.00
_cell.angle_gamma   90.00
#
_symmetry.space_group_name_H-M   'P 1'
#
loop_
_entity.id
_entity.type
_entity.pdbx_description
1 polymer ?
#
loop_
_entity_poly.entity_id
_entity_poly.type
_entity_poly.pdbx_seq_one_letter_code
_entity_poly.pdbx_strand_id
1 'polypeptide(L)'
;MNWLKGNWFRVGLLTILVISIAGAFYWFQLRPAEIKRACSWVEQQTEAIPEVTQVDIENAKIYFASCKIKYPDAESIYRGYQGVTGVISAAEWKAGRLCADHGTLAKGSPHPAIPSRTYYQEARPEEYNFCLHSRGL
;
A
#
# COMPACT_ATOMS: atom_id res chain seq x y z
N MET A 1 11.86 -7.85 62.81
CA MET A 1 12.16 -7.10 61.56
C MET A 1 13.56 -6.44 61.56
N ASN A 2 14.56 -6.99 62.26
CA ASN A 2 15.88 -6.34 62.36
C ASN A 2 16.87 -6.78 61.26
N TRP A 3 16.64 -7.95 60.65
CA TRP A 3 17.48 -8.51 59.59
C TRP A 3 17.44 -7.69 58.29
N LEU A 4 16.24 -7.25 57.88
CA LEU A 4 16.06 -6.36 56.73
C LEU A 4 16.76 -5.02 56.91
N LYS A 5 16.80 -4.47 58.13
CA LYS A 5 17.51 -3.20 58.40
C LYS A 5 19.03 -3.33 58.27
N GLY A 6 19.60 -4.46 58.70
CA GLY A 6 21.05 -4.71 58.61
C GLY A 6 21.53 -4.98 57.18
N ASN A 7 20.68 -5.56 56.33
CA ASN A 7 21.04 -5.95 54.97
C ASN A 7 20.35 -5.14 53.87
N TRP A 8 19.58 -4.09 54.19
CA TRP A 8 18.77 -3.34 53.23
C TRP A 8 19.57 -2.85 52.03
N PHE A 9 20.77 -2.31 52.29
CA PHE A 9 21.65 -1.81 51.23
C PHE A 9 22.11 -2.92 50.27
N ARG A 10 22.45 -4.11 50.79
CA ARG A 10 22.84 -5.26 49.97
C ARG A 10 21.68 -5.77 49.12
N VAL A 11 20.49 -5.87 49.72
CA VAL A 11 19.28 -6.28 49.00
C VAL A 11 18.95 -5.26 47.91
N GLY A 12 18.95 -3.97 48.23
CA GLY A 12 18.69 -2.90 47.26
C GLY A 12 19.67 -2.91 46.08
N LEU A 13 20.97 -3.06 46.35
CA LEU A 13 21.99 -3.15 45.30
C LEU A 13 21.80 -4.38 44.40
N LEU A 14 21.46 -5.53 44.99
CA LEU A 14 21.20 -6.76 44.24
C LEU A 14 19.94 -6.63 43.37
N THR A 15 18.89 -5.98 43.89
CA THR A 15 17.68 -5.68 43.11
C THR A 15 17.98 -4.75 41.93
N ILE A 16 18.74 -3.68 42.14
CA ILE A 16 19.13 -2.75 41.05
C ILE A 16 19.96 -3.47 39.99
N LEU A 17 20.89 -4.33 40.39
CA LEU A 17 21.69 -5.13 39.47
C LEU A 17 20.80 -6.01 38.58
N VAL A 18 19.86 -6.74 39.19
CA VAL A 18 18.92 -7.61 38.46
C VAL A 18 18.06 -6.80 37.48
N ILE A 19 17.52 -5.67 37.93
CA ILE A 19 16.72 -4.77 37.07
C ILE A 19 17.57 -4.24 35.91
N SER A 20 18.83 -3.89 36.15
CA SER A 20 19.74 -3.38 35.13
C SER A 20 20.04 -4.43 34.07
N ILE A 21 20.31 -5.68 34.48
CA ILE A 21 20.53 -6.81 33.56
C ILE A 21 19.27 -7.12 32.76
N ALA A 22 18.10 -7.17 33.41
CA ALA A 22 16.83 -7.40 32.75
C ALA A 22 16.49 -6.28 31.76
N GLY A 23 16.73 -5.02 32.14
CA GLY A 23 16.55 -3.85 31.29
C GLY A 23 17.47 -3.88 30.07
N ALA A 24 18.74 -4.24 30.25
CA ALA A 24 19.68 -4.42 29.14
C ALA A 24 19.22 -5.55 28.21
N PHE A 25 18.83 -6.71 28.75
CA PHE A 25 18.32 -7.83 27.95
C PHE A 25 17.06 -7.45 27.15
N TYR A 26 16.13 -6.74 27.79
CA TYR A 26 14.93 -6.22 27.13
C TYR A 26 15.28 -5.29 25.97
N TRP A 27 16.19 -4.34 26.20
CA TRP A 27 16.55 -3.34 25.20
C TRP A 27 17.34 -3.90 24.03
N PHE A 28 18.27 -4.85 24.29
CA PHE A 28 19.19 -5.37 23.28
C PHE A 28 18.72 -6.65 22.59
N GLN A 29 17.89 -7.47 23.23
CA GLN A 29 17.45 -8.74 22.64
C GLN A 29 15.95 -8.75 22.35
N LEU A 30 15.11 -8.44 23.34
CA LEU A 30 13.66 -8.60 23.19
C LEU A 30 13.06 -7.57 22.23
N ARG A 31 13.34 -6.28 22.47
CA ARG A 31 12.82 -5.18 21.63
C ARG A 31 13.24 -5.32 20.16
N PRO A 32 14.51 -5.61 19.81
CA PRO A 32 14.88 -5.79 18.40
C PRO A 32 14.20 -6.98 17.74
N ALA A 33 14.00 -8.09 18.46
CA ALA A 33 13.32 -9.26 17.92
C ALA A 33 11.84 -8.99 17.62
N GLU A 34 11.14 -8.27 18.50
CA GLU A 34 9.75 -7.88 18.28
C GLU A 34 9.60 -6.93 17.09
N ILE A 35 10.47 -5.93 16.96
CA ILE A 35 10.44 -5.00 15.83
C ILE A 35 10.69 -5.74 14.51
N LYS A 36 11.68 -6.64 14.46
CA LYS A 36 11.96 -7.44 13.24
C LYS A 36 10.78 -8.31 12.82
N ARG A 37 10.06 -8.91 13.77
CA ARG A 37 8.85 -9.70 13.50
C ARG A 37 7.67 -8.83 13.05
N ALA A 38 7.54 -7.62 13.60
CA ALA A 38 6.50 -6.70 13.19
C ALA A 38 6.77 -6.13 11.79
N CYS A 39 8.03 -5.89 11.43
CA CYS A 39 8.41 -5.35 10.13
C CYS A 39 8.43 -6.40 9.00
N SER A 40 8.34 -7.71 9.30
CA SER A 40 8.37 -8.74 8.26
C SER A 40 7.07 -8.84 7.45
N TRP A 41 5.99 -8.24 7.93
CA TRP A 41 4.68 -8.28 7.27
C TRP A 41 4.16 -6.87 7.04
N VAL A 42 3.71 -6.59 5.82
CA VAL A 42 3.10 -5.33 5.44
C VAL A 42 1.62 -5.58 5.14
N GLU A 43 0.76 -4.79 5.78
CA GLU A 43 -0.66 -4.76 5.47
C GLU A 43 -0.87 -4.02 4.15
N GLN A 44 -1.42 -4.69 3.16
CA GLN A 44 -1.83 -4.07 1.90
C GLN A 44 -3.34 -4.01 1.82
N GLN A 45 -3.85 -2.85 1.40
CA GLN A 45 -5.25 -2.63 1.11
C GLN A 45 -5.43 -2.52 -0.39
N THR A 46 -6.28 -3.37 -0.96
CA THR A 46 -6.75 -3.18 -2.33
C THR A 46 -7.93 -2.23 -2.28
N GLU A 47 -7.84 -1.11 -3.00
CA GLU A 47 -8.96 -0.19 -3.14
C GLU A 47 -10.18 -0.91 -3.73
N ALA A 48 -11.37 -0.44 -3.37
CA ALA A 48 -12.62 -0.98 -3.88
C ALA A 48 -12.70 -0.74 -5.41
N ILE A 49 -12.61 -1.80 -6.19
CA ILE A 49 -12.75 -1.73 -7.64
C ILE A 49 -14.25 -1.81 -7.98
N PRO A 50 -14.81 -0.89 -8.79
CA PRO A 50 -16.17 -1.06 -9.29
C PRO A 50 -16.25 -2.32 -10.15
N GLU A 51 -17.26 -3.15 -9.92
CA GLU A 51 -17.49 -4.34 -10.74
C GLU A 51 -17.76 -3.90 -12.19
N VAL A 52 -16.85 -4.23 -13.12
CA VAL A 52 -16.99 -3.91 -14.54
C VAL A 52 -17.77 -5.02 -15.22
N THR A 53 -18.97 -4.72 -15.70
CA THR A 53 -19.80 -5.70 -16.42
C THR A 53 -19.46 -5.73 -17.91
N GLN A 54 -19.84 -6.80 -18.60
CA GLN A 54 -19.66 -6.91 -20.06
C GLN A 54 -20.42 -5.81 -20.83
N VAL A 55 -21.53 -5.31 -20.26
CA VAL A 55 -22.32 -4.19 -20.79
C VAL A 55 -21.53 -2.88 -20.69
N ASP A 56 -20.79 -2.65 -19.61
CA ASP A 56 -19.93 -1.47 -19.47
C ASP A 56 -18.79 -1.49 -20.50
N ILE A 57 -18.24 -2.68 -20.79
CA ILE A 57 -17.21 -2.88 -21.82
C ILE A 57 -17.77 -2.57 -23.22
N GLU A 58 -18.98 -3.04 -23.54
CA GLU A 58 -19.62 -2.76 -24.84
C GLU A 58 -19.98 -1.28 -25.00
N ASN A 59 -20.52 -0.65 -23.95
CA ASN A 59 -20.82 0.78 -23.95
C ASN A 59 -19.56 1.63 -24.10
N ALA A 60 -18.46 1.24 -23.45
CA ALA A 60 -17.17 1.89 -23.63
C ALA A 60 -16.70 1.77 -25.09
N LYS A 61 -16.80 0.59 -25.72
CA LYS A 61 -16.44 0.40 -27.13
C LYS A 61 -17.26 1.28 -28.07
N ILE A 62 -18.58 1.37 -27.88
CA ILE A 62 -19.47 2.22 -28.67
C ILE A 62 -19.09 3.70 -28.48
N TYR A 63 -18.78 4.10 -27.26
CA TYR A 63 -18.34 5.45 -26.94
C TYR A 63 -16.99 5.79 -27.60
N PHE A 64 -16.01 4.89 -27.56
CA PHE A 64 -14.74 5.06 -28.27
C PHE A 64 -14.93 5.16 -29.80
N ALA A 65 -15.81 4.33 -30.38
CA ALA A 65 -16.13 4.39 -31.80
C ALA A 65 -16.76 5.73 -32.19
N SER A 66 -17.66 6.27 -31.37
CA SER A 66 -18.27 7.59 -31.61
C SER A 66 -17.30 8.75 -31.41
N CYS A 67 -16.34 8.66 -30.48
CA CYS A 67 -15.31 9.69 -30.33
C CYS A 67 -14.33 9.72 -31.53
N LYS A 68 -14.05 8.57 -32.16
CA LYS A 68 -13.23 8.47 -33.39
C LYS A 68 -13.83 9.28 -34.56
N ILE A 69 -15.16 9.33 -34.66
CA ILE A 69 -15.85 10.08 -35.73
C ILE A 69 -15.75 11.59 -35.50
N LYS A 70 -15.77 12.03 -34.23
CA LYS A 70 -15.76 13.45 -33.86
C LYS A 70 -14.39 14.10 -33.99
N TYR A 71 -13.31 13.32 -33.86
CA TYR A 71 -11.92 13.77 -33.99
C TYR A 71 -11.12 12.84 -34.92
N PRO A 72 -11.31 12.94 -36.25
CA PRO A 72 -10.66 12.06 -37.21
C PRO A 72 -9.12 12.17 -37.20
N ASP A 73 -8.60 13.33 -36.79
CA ASP A 73 -7.16 13.64 -36.80
C ASP A 73 -6.40 12.98 -35.63
N ALA A 74 -7.12 12.47 -34.63
CA ALA A 74 -6.53 11.72 -33.52
C ALA A 74 -5.80 10.45 -34.00
N GLU A 75 -6.15 9.91 -35.17
CA GLU A 75 -5.48 8.75 -35.76
C GLU A 75 -3.98 9.02 -36.09
N SER A 76 -3.62 10.28 -36.39
CA SER A 76 -2.22 10.68 -36.60
C SER A 76 -1.38 10.65 -35.31
N ILE A 77 -2.02 10.91 -34.17
CA ILE A 77 -1.42 10.80 -32.84
C ILE A 77 -1.22 9.32 -32.48
N TYR A 78 -2.09 8.42 -32.94
CA TYR A 78 -2.00 6.98 -32.68
C TYR A 78 -0.89 6.27 -33.49
N ARG A 79 -0.68 6.62 -34.77
CA ARG A 79 0.35 5.95 -35.61
C ARG A 79 1.79 6.17 -35.13
N GLY A 80 2.07 7.26 -34.40
CA GLY A 80 3.39 7.49 -33.81
C GLY A 80 3.72 6.59 -32.61
N TYR A 81 2.73 5.90 -32.04
CA TYR A 81 2.85 5.19 -30.76
C TYR A 81 2.67 3.65 -30.83
N GLN A 82 2.53 3.08 -32.03
CA GLN A 82 2.39 1.62 -32.23
C GLN A 82 3.68 0.80 -31.99
N GLY A 83 4.63 1.32 -31.21
CA GLY A 83 5.87 0.63 -30.83
C GLY A 83 5.92 0.12 -29.38
N VAL A 84 4.93 0.41 -28.54
CA VAL A 84 5.02 0.10 -27.10
C VAL A 84 3.94 -0.91 -26.72
N THR A 85 4.36 -2.16 -26.59
CA THR A 85 3.57 -3.28 -26.10
C THR A 85 3.04 -3.01 -24.68
N GLY A 86 1.73 -3.12 -24.49
CA GLY A 86 1.14 -3.61 -23.25
C GLY A 86 0.79 -2.60 -22.14
N VAL A 87 0.96 -1.30 -22.36
CA VAL A 87 0.50 -0.28 -21.41
C VAL A 87 -0.27 0.74 -22.21
N ILE A 88 -1.50 1.03 -21.79
CA ILE A 88 -2.32 2.11 -22.36
C ILE A 88 -1.42 3.35 -22.41
N SER A 89 -0.94 3.70 -23.60
CA SER A 89 0.14 4.68 -23.71
C SER A 89 -0.41 6.03 -23.26
N ALA A 90 0.44 6.91 -22.73
CA ALA A 90 0.00 8.22 -22.24
C ALA A 90 -0.85 9.01 -23.26
N ALA A 91 -0.71 8.73 -24.56
CA ALA A 91 -1.53 9.26 -25.65
C ALA A 91 -2.97 8.72 -25.65
N GLU A 92 -3.17 7.42 -25.42
CA GLU A 92 -4.50 6.80 -25.28
C GLU A 92 -5.23 7.33 -24.05
N TRP A 93 -4.51 7.55 -22.95
CA TRP A 93 -5.04 8.21 -21.76
C TRP A 93 -5.43 9.67 -22.01
N LYS A 94 -4.66 10.40 -22.83
CA LYS A 94 -4.93 11.83 -23.14
C LYS A 94 -6.10 11.98 -24.11
N ALA A 95 -6.22 11.11 -25.11
CA ALA A 95 -7.38 11.04 -26.00
C ALA A 95 -8.66 10.62 -25.25
N GLY A 96 -8.56 9.63 -24.35
CA GLY A 96 -9.65 9.26 -23.45
C GLY A 96 -10.08 10.39 -22.52
N ARG A 97 -9.13 11.17 -21.97
CA ARG A 97 -9.41 12.35 -21.13
C ARG A 97 -10.13 13.46 -21.90
N LEU A 98 -9.70 13.74 -23.13
CA LEU A 98 -10.34 14.71 -24.02
C LEU A 98 -11.78 14.32 -24.40
N CYS A 99 -12.10 13.02 -24.48
CA CYS A 99 -13.48 12.55 -24.63
C CYS A 99 -14.25 12.65 -23.29
N ALA A 100 -13.63 12.26 -22.16
CA ALA A 100 -14.25 12.27 -20.83
C ALA A 100 -14.64 13.66 -20.30
N ASP A 101 -13.89 14.72 -20.64
CA ASP A 101 -14.22 16.09 -20.23
C ASP A 101 -15.49 16.65 -20.91
N HIS A 102 -15.99 15.99 -21.97
CA HIS A 102 -17.20 16.39 -22.70
C HIS A 102 -18.35 15.38 -22.65
N GLY A 103 -18.12 14.18 -22.15
CA GLY A 103 -19.14 13.18 -21.96
C GLY A 103 -19.04 12.63 -20.55
N THR A 104 -20.07 12.88 -19.74
CA THR A 104 -20.39 12.13 -18.54
C THR A 104 -20.42 10.64 -18.88
N LEU A 105 -19.27 9.98 -18.87
CA LEU A 105 -19.15 8.54 -18.91
C LEU A 105 -19.83 8.03 -17.65
N ALA A 106 -21.04 7.53 -17.86
CA ALA A 106 -21.77 6.66 -16.97
C ALA A 106 -21.92 7.17 -15.52
N LYS A 107 -22.96 7.99 -15.28
CA LYS A 107 -23.86 7.75 -14.14
C LYS A 107 -24.67 6.47 -14.43
N GLY A 108 -23.99 5.36 -14.70
CA GLY A 108 -24.59 4.04 -14.60
C GLY A 108 -24.85 3.79 -13.11
N SER A 109 -25.99 3.20 -12.79
CA SER A 109 -26.38 2.82 -11.43
C SER A 109 -25.17 2.28 -10.66
N PRO A 110 -24.92 2.72 -9.41
CA PRO A 110 -23.77 2.26 -8.65
C PRO A 110 -23.87 0.73 -8.51
N HIS A 111 -23.08 0.01 -9.28
CA HIS A 111 -22.87 -1.41 -9.07
C HIS A 111 -22.26 -1.58 -7.68
N PRO A 112 -22.62 -2.64 -6.94
CA PRO A 112 -22.04 -2.88 -5.63
C PRO A 112 -20.52 -2.95 -5.78
N ALA A 113 -19.82 -2.02 -5.13
CA ALA A 113 -18.37 -2.02 -5.15
C ALA A 113 -17.86 -3.32 -4.56
N ILE A 114 -16.83 -3.93 -5.17
CA ILE A 114 -16.12 -5.03 -4.52
C ILE A 114 -15.51 -4.42 -3.25
N PRO A 115 -15.83 -4.93 -2.05
CA PRO A 115 -15.33 -4.34 -0.82
C PRO A 115 -13.80 -4.43 -0.80
N SER A 116 -13.17 -3.38 -0.29
CA SER A 116 -11.72 -3.34 -0.09
C SER A 116 -11.28 -4.57 0.71
N ARG A 117 -10.21 -5.22 0.25
CA ARG A 117 -9.64 -6.38 0.94
C ARG A 117 -8.33 -5.99 1.58
N THR A 118 -8.18 -6.38 2.84
CA THR A 118 -6.93 -6.29 3.57
C THR A 118 -6.26 -7.65 3.54
N TYR A 119 -5.00 -7.70 3.11
CA TYR A 119 -4.17 -8.90 3.21
C TYR A 119 -2.76 -8.55 3.67
N TYR A 120 -2.07 -9.54 4.25
CA TYR A 120 -0.69 -9.39 4.68
C TYR A 120 0.24 -10.01 3.64
N GLN A 121 1.27 -9.27 3.27
CA GLN A 121 2.34 -9.75 2.40
C GLN A 121 3.68 -9.65 3.14
N GLU A 122 4.61 -10.54 2.83
CA GLU A 122 5.98 -10.43 3.31
C GLU A 122 6.62 -9.12 2.80
N ALA A 123 7.26 -8.37 3.69
CA ALA A 123 7.83 -7.06 3.40
C ALA A 123 8.96 -7.17 2.36
N ARG A 124 8.99 -6.25 1.39
CA ARG A 124 10.16 -6.13 0.52
C ARG A 124 11.38 -5.70 1.32
N PRO A 125 12.62 -6.00 0.88
CA PRO A 125 13.82 -5.60 1.60
C PRO A 125 13.89 -4.08 1.91
N GLU A 126 13.41 -3.25 0.98
CA GLU A 126 13.33 -1.79 1.14
C GLU A 126 12.33 -1.36 2.22
N GLU A 127 11.13 -1.94 2.21
CA GLU A 127 10.06 -1.68 3.19
C GLU A 127 10.46 -2.16 4.58
N TYR A 128 11.10 -3.33 4.65
CA TYR A 128 11.64 -3.91 5.86
C TYR A 128 12.69 -2.99 6.48
N ASN A 129 13.70 -2.58 5.69
CA ASN A 129 14.75 -1.68 6.17
C ASN A 129 14.21 -0.31 6.58
N PHE A 130 13.28 0.25 5.81
CA PHE A 130 12.59 1.48 6.18
C PHE A 130 11.85 1.33 7.52
N CYS A 131 11.12 0.23 7.71
CA CYS A 131 10.41 -0.06 8.95
C CYS A 131 11.37 -0.17 10.15
N LEU A 132 12.49 -0.91 10.00
CA LEU A 132 13.50 -1.01 11.05
C LEU A 132 14.04 0.37 11.47
N HIS A 133 14.46 1.18 10.48
CA HIS A 133 14.99 2.52 10.74
C HIS A 133 13.95 3.43 11.41
N SER A 134 12.70 3.39 10.97
CA SER A 134 11.62 4.20 11.57
C SER A 134 11.34 3.85 13.03
N ARG A 135 11.68 2.63 13.47
CA ARG A 135 11.50 2.14 14.85
C ARG A 135 12.78 2.23 15.69
N GLY A 136 13.84 2.82 15.14
CA GLY A 136 15.11 3.05 15.84
C GLY A 136 15.96 1.79 15.98
N LEU A 137 15.97 0.94 14.95
CA LEU A 137 16.96 -0.12 14.73
C LEU A 137 17.90 0.23 13.58
#